data_AF-A0A7L7W105-F1
#
_entry.id   AF-A0A7L7W105-F1
#
_cell.length_a   1.000
_cell.length_b   1.000
_cell.length_c   1.000
_cell.angle_alpha   90.00
_cell.angle_beta   90.00
_cell.angle_gamma   90.00
#
_symmetry.space_group_name_H-M   'P 1'
#
loop_
_entity.id
_entity.type
_entity.pdbx_description
1 polymer ?
#
loop_
_entity_poly.entity_id
_entity_poly.type
_entity_poly.pdbx_seq_one_letter_code
_entity_poly.pdbx_strand_id
1 'polypeptide(L)'
;MKRLAALLIAVPLLLTGCVVPYGGATPTATASAPPDGAKVYSTLDEAGIEQIKDDKRARLDMTAGNLKKSGVGLDDGAAEAPSVHITDGVMDLVIEAPYTDITAQTDRLRLNGLNRRADFTEVTYFLTAGSLEELSGLIRDGVGRYGIPSEPAERWIESISAKPDQRSDFAIAPGTLTGLQVTYDLRYDGSKETQVIIVHVSPLPSKTS
;
A
#
# COMPACT_ATOMS: atom_id res chain seq x y z
N MET A 1 7.99 80.09 33.25
CA MET A 1 7.12 79.11 32.57
C MET A 1 7.74 77.71 32.68
N LYS A 2 7.25 76.86 33.59
CA LYS A 2 7.52 75.40 33.58
C LYS A 2 6.23 74.70 34.02
N ARG A 3 5.61 73.97 33.08
CA ARG A 3 4.44 73.10 33.28
C ARG A 3 4.93 71.87 34.08
N LEU A 4 4.39 71.57 35.26
CA LEU A 4 3.12 70.86 35.58
C LEU A 4 3.04 69.45 35.01
N ALA A 5 3.11 68.48 35.93
CA ALA A 5 2.27 67.29 36.10
C ALA A 5 3.11 66.07 36.52
N ALA A 6 2.74 65.13 37.40
CA ALA A 6 1.74 64.99 38.47
C ALA A 6 1.54 63.47 38.65
N LEU A 7 1.58 62.98 39.90
CA LEU A 7 0.96 61.72 40.38
C LEU A 7 1.54 60.40 39.77
N LEU A 8 1.52 59.21 40.39
CA LEU A 8 0.78 58.64 41.51
C LEU A 8 1.49 57.35 42.01
N ILE A 9 1.09 56.94 43.21
CA ILE A 9 1.51 55.82 44.07
C ILE A 9 1.22 54.43 43.44
N ALA A 10 2.08 53.43 43.69
CA ALA A 10 1.66 52.02 43.76
C ALA A 10 2.61 51.14 44.60
N VAL A 11 2.00 50.39 45.51
CA VAL A 11 2.54 49.41 46.47
C VAL A 11 2.93 48.09 45.76
N PRO A 12 4.06 47.44 46.07
CA PRO A 12 4.30 46.08 45.60
C PRO A 12 3.65 45.04 46.53
N LEU A 13 2.60 44.40 46.02
CA LEU A 13 2.07 43.12 46.53
C LEU A 13 3.06 42.00 46.18
N LEU A 14 3.61 41.34 47.21
CA LEU A 14 4.38 40.10 47.06
C LEU A 14 3.42 38.94 46.78
N LEU A 15 3.35 38.53 45.50
CA LEU A 15 2.72 37.29 45.07
C LEU A 15 3.80 36.20 45.00
N THR A 16 3.77 35.24 45.93
CA THR A 16 4.52 33.99 45.85
C THR A 16 3.85 33.10 44.79
N GLY A 17 4.34 33.17 43.55
CA GLY A 17 3.96 32.25 42.48
C GLY A 17 4.74 30.94 42.58
N CYS A 18 4.02 29.81 42.51
CA CYS A 18 4.60 28.49 42.30
C CYS A 18 5.40 28.48 41.00
N VAL A 19 6.69 28.13 41.09
CA VAL A 19 7.57 27.97 39.94
C VAL A 19 7.23 26.62 39.28
N VAL A 20 6.52 26.67 38.16
CA VAL A 20 6.42 25.53 37.24
C VAL A 20 7.72 25.49 36.44
N PRO A 21 8.53 24.43 36.49
CA PRO A 21 9.72 24.34 35.65
C PRO A 21 9.28 24.17 34.20
N TYR A 22 9.39 25.26 33.44
CA TYR A 22 9.39 25.28 31.99
C TYR A 22 10.72 24.65 31.51
N GLY A 23 10.70 23.33 31.38
CA GLY A 23 11.74 22.55 30.70
C GLY A 23 11.16 22.06 29.38
N GLY A 24 11.39 22.82 28.31
CA GLY A 24 11.13 22.37 26.95
C GLY A 24 12.01 21.19 26.61
N ALA A 25 11.49 19.99 26.78
CA ALA A 25 11.95 18.80 26.09
C ALA A 25 10.95 18.55 24.95
N THR A 26 11.43 18.74 23.72
CA THR A 26 10.79 18.26 22.50
C THR A 26 10.40 16.80 22.73
N PRO A 27 9.14 16.38 22.50
CA PRO A 27 8.84 14.95 22.50
C PRO A 27 9.57 14.35 21.30
N THR A 28 10.72 13.73 21.56
CA THR A 28 11.23 12.68 20.68
C THR A 28 10.14 11.62 20.70
N ALA A 29 9.33 11.57 19.64
CA ALA A 29 8.44 10.47 19.36
C ALA A 29 9.32 9.22 19.20
N THR A 30 9.67 8.61 20.32
CA THR A 30 10.16 7.25 20.33
C THR A 30 8.94 6.45 19.96
N ALA A 31 8.89 5.99 18.70
CA ALA A 31 7.89 5.02 18.28
C ALA A 31 7.99 3.84 19.25
N SER A 32 7.04 3.74 20.17
CA SER A 32 6.94 2.60 21.06
C SER A 32 6.89 1.37 20.19
N ALA A 33 7.83 0.45 20.40
CA ALA A 33 7.77 -0.85 19.76
C ALA A 33 6.36 -1.44 19.99
N PRO A 34 5.72 -1.97 18.94
CA PRO A 34 4.41 -2.58 19.09
C PRO A 34 4.46 -3.65 20.20
N PRO A 35 3.41 -3.77 21.03
CA PRO A 35 3.36 -4.81 22.05
C PRO A 35 3.55 -6.19 21.41
N ASP A 36 4.17 -7.12 22.13
CA ASP A 36 4.48 -8.47 21.63
C ASP A 36 3.24 -9.10 20.97
N GLY A 37 3.35 -9.44 19.69
CA GLY A 37 2.29 -10.05 18.88
C GLY A 37 1.42 -9.06 18.09
N ALA A 38 1.59 -7.74 18.24
CA ALA A 38 0.91 -6.77 17.38
C ALA A 38 1.48 -6.83 15.95
N LYS A 39 0.58 -6.97 14.98
CA LYS A 39 0.95 -6.92 13.55
C LYS A 39 1.42 -5.51 13.22
N VAL A 40 2.61 -5.40 12.64
CA VAL A 40 3.13 -4.14 12.12
C VAL A 40 2.76 -4.04 10.65
N TYR A 41 2.03 -2.99 10.29
CA TYR A 41 1.70 -2.66 8.92
C TYR A 41 2.67 -1.61 8.39
N SER A 42 2.94 -1.67 7.09
CA SER A 42 3.84 -0.75 6.42
C SER A 42 3.18 0.61 6.22
N THR A 43 3.92 1.68 6.48
CA THR A 43 3.54 3.03 6.05
C THR A 43 4.04 3.26 4.62
N LEU A 44 3.38 4.17 3.93
CA LEU A 44 3.67 4.56 2.54
C LEU A 44 3.96 6.06 2.42
N ASP A 45 4.32 6.69 3.55
CA ASP A 45 5.04 7.95 3.59
C ASP A 45 6.50 7.73 3.15
N GLU A 46 7.25 8.83 2.99
CA GLU A 46 8.64 8.78 2.51
C GLU A 46 9.52 7.83 3.35
N ALA A 47 9.42 7.91 4.67
CA ALA A 47 10.18 7.05 5.58
C ALA A 47 9.76 5.58 5.50
N GLY A 48 8.45 5.30 5.41
CA GLY A 48 7.93 3.95 5.26
C GLY A 48 8.35 3.30 3.95
N ILE A 49 8.36 4.07 2.86
CA ILE A 49 8.82 3.59 1.55
C ILE A 49 10.30 3.20 1.60
N GLU A 50 11.16 4.00 2.24
CA GLU A 50 12.56 3.63 2.43
C GLU A 50 12.72 2.39 3.31
N GLN A 51 11.94 2.28 4.40
CA GLN A 51 11.95 1.08 5.24
C GLN A 51 11.54 -0.19 4.45
N ILE A 52 10.52 -0.12 3.60
CA ILE A 52 10.11 -1.23 2.73
C ILE A 52 11.25 -1.62 1.77
N LYS A 53 11.97 -0.62 1.23
CA LYS A 53 13.11 -0.89 0.33
C LYS A 53 14.26 -1.59 1.04
N ASP A 54 14.56 -1.17 2.26
CA ASP A 54 15.64 -1.72 3.07
C ASP A 54 15.31 -3.14 3.57
N ASP A 55 14.13 -3.33 4.14
CA ASP A 55 13.71 -4.62 4.72
C ASP A 55 13.17 -5.60 3.68
N LYS A 56 12.87 -5.12 2.47
CA LYS A 56 12.21 -5.87 1.39
C LYS A 56 10.91 -6.54 1.85
N ARG A 57 10.11 -5.84 2.66
CA ARG A 57 8.85 -6.34 3.21
C ARG A 57 7.77 -5.27 3.21
N ALA A 58 6.59 -5.61 2.71
CA ALA A 58 5.41 -4.77 2.76
C ALA A 58 4.22 -5.56 3.33
N ARG A 59 3.56 -5.01 4.36
CA ARG A 59 2.33 -5.57 4.92
C ARG A 59 1.23 -4.51 4.92
N LEU A 60 0.12 -4.77 4.23
CA LEU A 60 -1.01 -3.86 4.11
C LEU A 60 -2.25 -4.43 4.82
N ASP A 61 -2.96 -3.59 5.56
CA ASP A 61 -4.25 -3.95 6.17
C ASP A 61 -5.40 -3.59 5.22
N MET A 62 -6.06 -4.61 4.68
CA MET A 62 -7.32 -4.49 3.93
C MET A 62 -8.41 -5.38 4.52
N THR A 63 -8.33 -5.72 5.80
CA THR A 63 -9.26 -6.64 6.47
C THR A 63 -10.70 -6.12 6.47
N ALA A 64 -10.88 -4.79 6.42
CA ALA A 64 -12.17 -4.12 6.28
C ALA A 64 -12.69 -4.07 4.82
N GLY A 65 -11.96 -4.62 3.85
CA GLY A 65 -12.29 -4.59 2.43
C GLY A 65 -11.78 -3.34 1.68
N ASN A 66 -11.07 -2.43 2.35
CA ASN A 66 -10.45 -1.25 1.78
C ASN A 66 -9.10 -0.94 2.45
N LEU A 67 -8.25 -0.18 1.75
CA LEU A 67 -7.00 0.34 2.31
C LEU A 67 -7.18 1.83 2.61
N LYS A 68 -7.14 2.19 3.90
CA LYS A 68 -7.22 3.58 4.39
C LYS A 68 -5.88 4.28 4.17
N LYS A 69 -5.90 5.56 3.77
CA LYS A 69 -4.70 6.41 3.68
C LYS A 69 -4.05 6.61 5.04
N SER A 70 -4.85 6.92 6.05
CA SER A 70 -4.41 6.97 7.45
C SER A 70 -3.81 5.65 7.95
N GLY A 71 -4.28 4.51 7.44
CA GLY A 71 -3.73 3.19 7.76
C GLY A 71 -2.31 2.95 7.24
N VAL A 72 -1.83 3.77 6.30
CA VAL A 72 -0.48 3.73 5.74
C VAL A 72 0.30 5.03 6.01
N GLY A 73 -0.11 5.82 7.00
CA GLY A 73 0.62 7.02 7.41
C GLY A 73 0.41 8.25 6.50
N LEU A 74 -0.64 8.25 5.67
CA LEU A 74 -0.97 9.39 4.80
C LEU A 74 -2.25 10.09 5.26
N ASP A 75 -2.33 11.39 4.99
CA ASP A 75 -3.52 12.17 5.32
C ASP A 75 -4.74 11.74 4.49
N ASP A 76 -5.89 11.68 5.15
CA ASP A 76 -7.16 11.44 4.46
C ASP A 76 -7.41 12.55 3.42
N GLY A 77 -7.67 12.15 2.18
CA GLY A 77 -7.86 13.09 1.07
C GLY A 77 -6.59 13.62 0.41
N ALA A 78 -5.39 13.24 0.89
CA ALA A 78 -4.13 13.51 0.21
C ALA A 78 -4.16 12.94 -1.22
N ALA A 79 -3.82 13.73 -2.23
CA ALA A 79 -3.84 13.30 -3.63
C ALA A 79 -2.53 12.57 -4.01
N GLU A 80 -2.08 11.66 -3.15
CA GLU A 80 -0.82 10.93 -3.29
C GLU A 80 -1.07 9.54 -3.86
N ALA A 81 -0.16 9.10 -4.73
CA ALA A 81 -0.15 7.77 -5.32
C ALA A 81 1.21 7.13 -5.03
N PRO A 82 1.45 6.68 -3.79
CA PRO A 82 2.74 6.16 -3.39
C PRO A 82 3.09 4.93 -4.23
N SER A 83 4.38 4.80 -4.51
CA SER A 83 4.92 3.67 -5.24
C SER A 83 6.25 3.24 -4.65
N VAL A 84 6.40 1.93 -4.49
CA VAL A 84 7.66 1.30 -4.11
C VAL A 84 8.21 0.60 -5.34
N HIS A 85 9.51 0.76 -5.59
CA HIS A 85 10.24 -0.02 -6.56
C HIS A 85 11.58 -0.44 -5.96
N ILE A 86 11.82 -1.75 -5.94
CA ILE A 86 13.06 -2.39 -5.52
C ILE A 86 13.90 -2.60 -6.76
N THR A 87 15.10 -2.03 -6.80
CA THR A 87 16.02 -2.19 -7.94
C THR A 87 16.89 -3.44 -7.82
N ASP A 88 17.00 -4.00 -6.62
CA ASP A 88 17.79 -5.19 -6.31
C ASP A 88 16.93 -6.25 -5.62
N GLY A 89 16.45 -7.23 -6.39
CA GLY A 89 15.61 -8.31 -5.91
C GLY A 89 14.12 -7.96 -5.79
N VAL A 90 13.42 -8.68 -4.92
CA VAL A 90 11.97 -8.58 -4.72
C VAL A 90 11.65 -8.35 -3.24
N MET A 91 10.51 -7.74 -2.96
CA MET A 91 9.92 -7.63 -1.64
C MET A 91 8.88 -8.72 -1.40
N ASP A 92 8.79 -9.19 -0.17
CA ASP A 92 7.65 -9.99 0.30
C ASP A 92 6.48 -9.06 0.57
N LEU A 93 5.40 -9.19 -0.20
CA LEU A 93 4.15 -8.45 -0.04
C LEU A 93 3.09 -9.34 0.63
N VAL A 94 2.48 -8.83 1.69
CA VAL A 94 1.31 -9.41 2.34
C VAL A 94 0.20 -8.36 2.39
N ILE A 95 -0.96 -8.67 1.81
CA ILE A 95 -2.18 -7.87 1.96
C ILE A 95 -3.17 -8.71 2.74
N GLU A 96 -3.49 -8.28 3.96
CA GLU A 96 -4.50 -8.97 4.77
C GLU A 96 -5.88 -8.61 4.23
N ALA A 97 -6.51 -9.55 3.53
CA ALA A 97 -7.85 -9.36 2.99
C ALA A 97 -8.92 -9.88 3.97
N PRO A 98 -10.21 -9.58 3.75
CA PRO A 98 -11.27 -9.98 4.67
C PRO A 98 -11.36 -11.48 4.95
N TYR A 99 -11.05 -12.34 3.97
CA TYR A 99 -11.23 -13.80 4.10
C TYR A 99 -9.93 -14.60 4.09
N THR A 100 -8.89 -14.10 3.41
CA THR A 100 -7.57 -14.73 3.39
C THR A 100 -6.51 -13.72 2.94
N ASP A 101 -5.28 -13.90 3.39
CA ASP A 101 -4.16 -13.07 2.96
C ASP A 101 -3.85 -13.26 1.48
N ILE A 102 -3.49 -12.17 0.80
CA ILE A 102 -2.87 -12.16 -0.52
C ILE A 102 -1.36 -12.02 -0.30
N THR A 103 -0.60 -13.01 -0.72
CA THR A 103 0.87 -13.03 -0.61
C THR A 103 1.51 -13.07 -1.98
N ALA A 104 2.58 -12.30 -2.15
CA ALA A 104 3.31 -12.20 -3.41
C ALA A 104 4.77 -11.83 -3.18
N GLN A 105 5.63 -12.20 -4.12
CA GLN A 105 6.97 -11.62 -4.27
C GLN A 105 6.95 -10.67 -5.45
N THR A 106 7.34 -9.41 -5.23
CA THR A 106 7.24 -8.35 -6.23
C THR A 106 8.37 -7.35 -6.09
N ASP A 107 8.89 -6.83 -7.19
CA ASP A 107 9.85 -5.72 -7.20
C ASP A 107 9.15 -4.35 -7.18
N ARG A 108 7.82 -4.33 -7.30
CA ARG A 108 7.05 -3.11 -7.50
C ARG A 108 5.67 -3.17 -6.85
N LEU A 109 5.35 -2.11 -6.13
CA LEU A 109 4.05 -1.89 -5.49
C LEU A 109 3.59 -0.47 -5.82
N ARG A 110 2.34 -0.30 -6.21
CA ARG A 110 1.75 0.99 -6.56
C ARG A 110 0.36 1.11 -5.95
N LEU A 111 0.05 2.28 -5.43
CA LEU A 111 -1.26 2.58 -4.88
C LEU A 111 -1.94 3.62 -5.73
N ASN A 112 -3.16 3.34 -6.17
CA ASN A 112 -3.95 4.31 -6.91
C ASN A 112 -4.77 5.17 -5.93
N GLY A 113 -4.21 6.34 -5.61
CA GLY A 113 -4.72 7.24 -4.58
C GLY A 113 -4.97 8.68 -5.04
N LEU A 114 -4.89 8.96 -6.35
CA LEU A 114 -5.10 10.32 -6.92
C LEU A 114 -6.52 10.90 -6.68
N ASN A 115 -7.40 10.12 -6.06
CA ASN A 115 -8.69 10.58 -5.57
C ASN A 115 -8.53 11.31 -4.21
N ARG A 116 -9.38 12.28 -3.91
CA ARG A 116 -9.40 12.97 -2.60
C ARG A 116 -10.21 12.20 -1.53
N ARG A 117 -10.32 10.88 -1.65
CA ARG A 117 -11.01 10.04 -0.66
C ARG A 117 -10.04 9.66 0.46
N ALA A 118 -10.59 9.15 1.56
CA ALA A 118 -9.82 8.56 2.66
C ALA A 118 -9.23 7.19 2.31
N ASP A 119 -9.67 6.57 1.21
CA ASP A 119 -9.30 5.21 0.81
C ASP A 119 -8.59 5.19 -0.54
N PHE A 120 -7.66 4.26 -0.71
CA PHE A 120 -7.14 3.88 -2.01
C PHE A 120 -8.20 3.11 -2.80
N THR A 121 -8.23 3.32 -4.11
CA THR A 121 -9.12 2.57 -4.99
C THR A 121 -8.52 1.25 -5.45
N GLU A 122 -7.20 1.12 -5.40
CA GLU A 122 -6.49 -0.04 -5.93
C GLU A 122 -5.07 -0.14 -5.37
N VAL A 123 -4.65 -1.37 -5.09
CA VAL A 123 -3.27 -1.78 -4.86
C VAL A 123 -2.82 -2.57 -6.09
N THR A 124 -1.70 -2.19 -6.70
CA THR A 124 -1.14 -2.86 -7.88
C THR A 124 0.25 -3.39 -7.56
N TYR A 125 0.51 -4.66 -7.87
CA TYR A 125 1.84 -5.26 -7.81
C TYR A 125 2.14 -6.09 -9.06
N PHE A 126 3.41 -6.46 -9.24
CA PHE A 126 3.90 -7.05 -10.47
C PHE A 126 4.53 -8.40 -10.16
N LEU A 127 4.01 -9.46 -10.77
CA LEU A 127 4.64 -10.77 -10.75
C LEU A 127 5.44 -10.92 -12.03
N THR A 128 6.66 -11.44 -11.91
CA THR A 128 7.55 -11.72 -13.03
C THR A 128 7.71 -13.23 -13.19
N ALA A 129 7.88 -13.67 -14.44
CA ALA A 129 8.20 -15.06 -14.77
C ALA A 129 9.31 -15.09 -15.82
N GLY A 130 10.33 -15.92 -15.59
CA GLY A 130 11.44 -16.16 -16.52
C GLY A 130 11.15 -17.22 -17.58
N SER A 131 9.97 -17.85 -17.53
CA SER A 131 9.57 -18.87 -18.50
C SER A 131 8.05 -18.92 -18.67
N LEU A 132 7.61 -19.54 -19.78
CA LEU A 132 6.19 -19.81 -20.02
C LEU A 132 5.58 -20.76 -18.98
N GLU A 133 6.35 -21.73 -18.50
CA GLU A 133 5.93 -22.68 -17.47
C GLU A 133 5.68 -21.96 -16.15
N GLU A 134 6.61 -21.10 -15.73
CA GLU A 134 6.47 -20.28 -14.53
C GLU A 134 5.29 -19.31 -14.63
N LEU A 135 5.14 -18.64 -15.78
CA LEU A 135 4.01 -17.75 -16.05
C LEU A 135 2.68 -18.49 -15.92
N SER A 136 2.59 -19.68 -16.54
CA SER A 136 1.38 -20.51 -16.48
C SER A 136 1.11 -21.00 -15.05
N GLY A 137 2.16 -21.31 -14.28
CA GLY A 137 2.07 -21.65 -12.86
C GLY A 137 1.49 -20.52 -12.02
N LEU A 138 1.98 -19.28 -12.20
CA LEU A 138 1.47 -18.10 -11.50
C LEU A 138 0.00 -17.82 -11.83
N ILE A 139 -0.40 -17.97 -13.10
CA ILE A 139 -1.80 -17.79 -13.52
C ILE A 139 -2.70 -18.82 -12.86
N ARG A 140 -2.30 -20.10 -12.87
CA ARG A 140 -3.09 -21.20 -12.28
C ARG A 140 -3.17 -21.10 -10.76
N ASP A 141 -2.10 -20.66 -10.10
CA ASP A 141 -2.12 -20.36 -8.67
C ASP A 141 -3.13 -19.23 -8.37
N GLY A 142 -3.13 -18.15 -9.16
CA GLY A 142 -4.12 -17.08 -9.05
C GLY A 142 -5.57 -17.55 -9.26
N VAL A 143 -5.80 -18.47 -10.21
CA VAL A 143 -7.10 -19.13 -10.43
C VAL A 143 -7.58 -19.84 -9.17
N GLY A 144 -6.75 -20.71 -8.58
CA GLY A 144 -7.12 -21.45 -7.39
C GLY A 144 -7.27 -20.57 -6.15
N ARG A 145 -6.31 -19.67 -5.94
CA ARG A 145 -6.19 -18.86 -4.72
C ARG A 145 -7.23 -17.74 -4.64
N TYR A 146 -7.50 -17.07 -5.76
CA TYR A 146 -8.38 -15.89 -5.79
C TYR A 146 -9.75 -16.18 -6.39
N GLY A 147 -9.95 -17.36 -6.99
CA GLY A 147 -11.18 -17.72 -7.69
C GLY A 147 -11.35 -17.00 -9.02
N ILE A 148 -10.24 -16.70 -9.68
CA ILE A 148 -10.25 -16.19 -11.06
C ILE A 148 -10.82 -17.31 -11.97
N PRO A 149 -11.70 -17.00 -12.95
CA PRO A 149 -12.24 -18.03 -13.83
C PRO A 149 -11.16 -18.79 -14.59
N SER A 150 -11.16 -20.12 -14.47
CA SER A 150 -10.14 -20.99 -15.07
C SER A 150 -10.20 -21.02 -16.59
N GLU A 151 -11.40 -21.06 -17.17
CA GLU A 151 -11.59 -21.25 -18.60
C GLU A 151 -10.97 -20.13 -19.46
N PRO A 152 -11.17 -18.82 -19.17
CA PRO A 152 -10.44 -17.76 -19.87
C PRO A 152 -8.93 -17.81 -19.66
N ALA A 153 -8.48 -18.20 -18.46
CA ALA A 153 -7.06 -18.28 -18.13
C ALA A 153 -6.36 -19.39 -18.94
N GLU A 154 -6.92 -20.61 -18.97
CA GLU A 154 -6.36 -21.72 -19.73
C GLU A 154 -6.39 -21.46 -21.24
N ARG A 155 -7.47 -20.88 -21.77
CA ARG A 155 -7.50 -20.50 -23.19
C ARG A 155 -6.39 -19.52 -23.57
N TRP A 156 -6.08 -18.57 -22.67
CA TRP A 156 -4.99 -17.63 -22.92
C TRP A 156 -3.63 -18.33 -22.87
N ILE A 157 -3.41 -19.21 -21.88
CA ILE A 157 -2.20 -20.05 -21.78
C ILE A 157 -2.00 -20.89 -23.04
N GLU A 158 -3.05 -21.57 -23.51
CA GLU A 158 -3.04 -22.34 -24.75
C GLU A 158 -2.67 -21.46 -25.97
N SER A 159 -3.25 -20.25 -26.06
CA SER A 159 -2.98 -19.32 -27.16
C SER A 159 -1.52 -18.87 -27.22
N ILE A 160 -0.90 -18.55 -26.08
CA ILE A 160 0.52 -18.12 -26.07
C ILE A 160 1.45 -19.30 -26.27
N SER A 161 1.07 -20.50 -25.80
CA SER A 161 1.83 -21.74 -26.04
C SER A 161 1.84 -22.12 -27.52
N ALA A 162 0.73 -21.90 -28.23
CA ALA A 162 0.63 -22.17 -29.66
C ALA A 162 1.38 -21.16 -30.53
N LYS A 163 1.68 -19.97 -29.99
CA LYS A 163 2.32 -18.86 -30.72
C LYS A 163 3.36 -18.15 -29.82
N PRO A 164 4.44 -18.86 -29.42
CA PRO A 164 5.37 -18.36 -28.41
C PRO A 164 6.13 -17.11 -28.87
N ASP A 165 6.30 -16.89 -30.18
CA ASP A 165 7.03 -15.72 -30.67
C ASP A 165 6.15 -14.44 -30.75
N GLN A 166 4.87 -14.51 -30.38
CA GLN A 166 3.94 -13.39 -30.47
C GLN A 166 3.74 -12.67 -29.14
N ARG A 167 3.35 -11.40 -29.24
CA ARG A 167 2.89 -10.62 -28.09
C ARG A 167 1.40 -10.89 -27.84
N SER A 168 1.02 -10.98 -26.56
CA SER A 168 -0.37 -11.14 -26.13
C SER A 168 -0.60 -10.40 -24.82
N ASP A 169 -1.65 -9.57 -24.78
CA ASP A 169 -2.09 -8.83 -23.59
C ASP A 169 -3.54 -9.21 -23.30
N PHE A 170 -3.87 -9.58 -22.06
CA PHE A 170 -5.22 -10.01 -21.70
C PHE A 170 -5.54 -9.76 -20.22
N ALA A 171 -6.65 -9.07 -19.94
CA ALA A 171 -7.19 -8.94 -18.59
C ALA A 171 -8.22 -10.05 -18.33
N ILE A 172 -7.94 -10.93 -17.38
CA ILE A 172 -8.89 -11.97 -16.97
C ILE A 172 -9.98 -11.34 -16.10
N ALA A 173 -11.20 -11.86 -16.19
CA ALA A 173 -12.26 -11.53 -15.24
C ALA A 173 -11.78 -11.73 -13.78
N PRO A 174 -12.20 -10.87 -12.84
CA PRO A 174 -11.66 -10.89 -11.50
C PRO A 174 -12.12 -12.09 -10.68
N GLY A 175 -11.26 -12.53 -9.76
CA GLY A 175 -11.61 -13.40 -8.64
C GLY A 175 -12.00 -12.60 -7.39
N THR A 176 -12.78 -13.19 -6.49
CA THR A 176 -13.30 -12.53 -5.29
C THR A 176 -13.21 -13.36 -4.01
N LEU A 177 -12.52 -14.51 -4.03
CA LEU A 177 -12.46 -15.43 -2.88
C LEU A 177 -11.80 -14.82 -1.63
N THR A 178 -10.98 -13.77 -1.79
CA THR A 178 -10.30 -13.10 -0.67
C THR A 178 -11.18 -12.09 0.05
N GLY A 179 -12.36 -11.78 -0.49
CA GLY A 179 -13.19 -10.65 -0.03
C GLY A 179 -12.80 -9.31 -0.66
N LEU A 180 -11.81 -9.33 -1.56
CA LEU A 180 -11.42 -8.23 -2.43
C LEU A 180 -11.57 -8.66 -3.89
N GLN A 181 -11.64 -7.70 -4.80
CA GLN A 181 -11.58 -7.97 -6.23
C GLN A 181 -10.10 -8.10 -6.64
N VAL A 182 -9.71 -9.27 -7.17
CA VAL A 182 -8.35 -9.53 -7.67
C VAL A 182 -8.41 -9.76 -9.18
N THR A 183 -7.75 -8.90 -9.95
CA THR A 183 -7.71 -8.97 -11.42
C THR A 183 -6.29 -9.22 -11.89
N TYR A 184 -6.12 -10.17 -12.80
CA TYR A 184 -4.83 -10.45 -13.45
C TYR A 184 -4.85 -9.83 -14.85
N ASP A 185 -3.97 -8.86 -15.09
CA ASP A 185 -3.66 -8.32 -16.41
C ASP A 185 -2.36 -8.97 -16.89
N LEU A 186 -2.52 -9.89 -17.84
CA LEU A 186 -1.47 -10.76 -18.35
C LEU A 186 -0.74 -10.07 -19.49
N ARG A 187 0.59 -10.01 -19.41
CA ARG A 187 1.47 -9.44 -20.44
C ARG A 187 2.49 -10.48 -20.86
N TYR A 188 2.37 -10.93 -22.10
CA TYR A 188 3.29 -11.86 -22.73
C TYR A 188 3.94 -11.22 -23.96
N ASP A 189 5.26 -11.32 -24.05
CA ASP A 189 6.04 -10.92 -25.22
C ASP A 189 7.13 -11.98 -25.44
N GLY A 190 6.94 -12.80 -26.47
CA GLY A 190 7.89 -13.85 -26.88
C GLY A 190 9.31 -13.38 -27.16
N SER A 191 9.50 -12.08 -27.43
CA SER A 191 10.82 -11.49 -27.62
C SER A 191 11.56 -11.15 -26.31
N LYS A 192 10.90 -11.33 -25.16
CA LYS A 192 11.42 -11.01 -23.82
C LYS A 192 11.72 -12.27 -23.03
N GLU A 193 12.75 -12.18 -22.20
CA GLU A 193 13.09 -13.23 -21.24
C GLU A 193 12.18 -13.21 -20.02
N THR A 194 11.62 -12.05 -19.67
CA THR A 194 10.74 -11.86 -18.53
C THR A 194 9.33 -11.50 -18.98
N GLN A 195 8.37 -12.26 -18.49
CA GLN A 195 6.94 -12.05 -18.67
C GLN A 195 6.35 -11.45 -17.40
N VAL A 196 5.25 -10.71 -17.52
CA VAL A 196 4.71 -9.92 -16.41
C VAL A 196 3.22 -10.18 -16.23
N ILE A 197 2.80 -10.38 -14.99
CA ILE A 197 1.40 -10.31 -14.59
C ILE A 197 1.26 -9.07 -13.71
N ILE A 198 0.39 -8.15 -14.13
CA ILE A 198 0.02 -7.00 -13.32
C ILE A 198 -1.21 -7.41 -12.51
N VAL A 199 -1.05 -7.45 -11.19
CA VAL A 199 -2.13 -7.83 -10.29
C VAL A 199 -2.75 -6.57 -9.71
N HIS A 200 -4.06 -6.45 -9.90
CA HIS A 200 -4.87 -5.37 -9.37
C HIS A 200 -5.72 -5.90 -8.22
N VAL A 201 -5.60 -5.30 -7.04
CA VAL A 201 -6.40 -5.62 -5.86
C VAL A 201 -7.22 -4.39 -5.50
N SER A 202 -8.53 -4.51 -5.52
CA SER A 202 -9.46 -3.42 -5.25
C SER A 202 -10.59 -3.84 -4.31
N PRO A 203 -11.25 -2.88 -3.63
CA PRO A 203 -12.47 -3.16 -2.89
C PRO A 203 -13.53 -3.79 -3.81
N LEU A 204 -14.37 -4.66 -3.25
CA LEU A 204 -15.53 -5.17 -3.99
C LEU A 204 -16.43 -4.00 -4.43
N PRO A 205 -16.99 -4.03 -5.65
CA PRO A 205 -17.92 -3.01 -6.08
C PRO A 205 -19.10 -2.94 -5.11
N SER A 206 -19.41 -1.73 -4.65
CA SER A 206 -20.58 -1.47 -3.82
C SER A 206 -21.79 -2.03 -4.54
N LYS A 207 -22.57 -2.91 -3.88
CA LYS A 207 -23.90 -3.26 -4.39
C LYS A 207 -24.72 -1.97 -4.42
N THR A 208 -24.91 -1.40 -5.61
CA THR A 208 -25.98 -0.44 -5.84
C THR A 208 -27.28 -1.21 -5.65
N SER A 209 -27.85 -1.09 -4.45
CA SER A 209 -29.23 -1.50 -4.15
C SER A 209 -30.23 -0.54 -4.77
#